data_AF-A0A2E6RAS3-F1
#
_entry.id   AF-A0A2E6RAS3-F1
#
_cell.length_a   1.000
_cell.length_b   1.000
_cell.length_c   1.000
_cell.angle_alpha   90.00
_cell.angle_beta   90.00
_cell.angle_gamma   90.00
#
_symmetry.space_group_name_H-M   'P 1'
#
loop_
_entity.id
_entity.type
_entity.pdbx_description
1 polymer ?
#
loop_
_entity_poly.entity_id
_entity_poly.type
_entity_poly.pdbx_seq_one_letter_code
_entity_poly.pdbx_strand_id
1 'polypeptide(L)'
;MTMRIVLDLSENDLEHFRKLAQKAMDASQKTSPDEIVAGAHKLLKEVEDSDATDFIRERLGQIKVLTDMLADEGWGMQEVGRKRVLTALAYFNQPEDLIPDHVPGIGFLDDAIMVELLSRELKPEIEAYKDFVQYRETEARRLGKEPAELNRSDYLVAREQALLSRMRRRRRTGRGGGGGAKSPFSLF
;
A
#
# COMPACT_ATOMS: atom_id res chain seq x y z
N MET A 1 -20.29 -11.79 21.64
CA MET A 1 -20.78 -10.40 21.73
C MET A 1 -19.67 -9.48 21.27
N THR A 2 -19.96 -8.45 20.48
CA THR A 2 -18.96 -7.51 19.96
C THR A 2 -19.15 -6.14 20.61
N MET A 3 -18.09 -5.58 21.19
CA MET A 3 -18.05 -4.22 21.72
C MET A 3 -17.15 -3.37 20.81
N ARG A 4 -17.60 -2.16 20.45
CA ARG A 4 -16.81 -1.23 19.62
C ARG A 4 -16.33 -0.07 20.49
N ILE A 5 -15.02 0.16 20.48
CA ILE A 5 -14.39 1.36 21.04
C ILE A 5 -13.91 2.20 19.85
N VAL A 6 -14.15 3.51 19.91
CA VAL A 6 -13.67 4.48 18.92
C VAL A 6 -12.68 5.40 19.61
N LEU A 7 -11.49 5.54 19.04
CA LEU A 7 -10.43 6.43 19.51
C LEU A 7 -10.30 7.57 18.50
N ASP A 8 -10.54 8.79 18.96
CA ASP A 8 -10.27 9.99 18.18
C ASP A 8 -8.91 10.55 18.61
N LEU A 9 -7.95 10.52 17.69
CA LEU A 9 -6.62 11.11 17.91
C LEU A 9 -6.68 12.58 17.48
N SER A 10 -6.34 13.49 18.40
CA SER A 10 -6.23 14.91 18.10
C SER A 10 -4.98 15.20 17.26
N GLU A 11 -4.89 16.40 16.67
CA GLU A 11 -3.70 16.78 15.90
C GLU A 11 -2.43 16.75 16.76
N ASN A 12 -2.53 17.05 18.06
CA ASN A 12 -1.40 16.96 18.99
C ASN A 12 -0.94 15.50 19.20
N ASP A 13 -1.88 14.56 19.26
CA ASP A 13 -1.56 13.13 19.37
C ASP A 13 -0.89 12.65 18.10
N LEU A 14 -1.40 13.05 16.93
CA LEU A 14 -0.80 12.74 15.63
C LEU A 14 0.60 13.34 15.48
N GLU A 15 0.82 14.56 15.96
CA GLU A 15 2.15 15.16 16.01
C GLU A 15 3.15 14.34 16.84
N HIS A 16 2.69 13.72 17.94
CA HIS A 16 3.54 12.86 18.73
C HIS A 16 4.00 11.63 17.92
N PHE A 17 3.07 10.94 17.25
CA PHE A 17 3.41 9.81 16.37
C PHE A 17 4.35 10.22 15.23
N ARG A 18 4.10 11.38 14.59
CA ARG A 18 5.00 11.90 13.55
C ARG A 18 6.41 12.16 14.08
N LYS A 19 6.55 12.72 15.28
CA LYS A 19 7.85 12.95 15.93
C LYS A 19 8.58 11.64 16.24
N LEU A 20 7.86 10.60 16.64
CA LEU A 20 8.45 9.26 16.86
C LEU A 20 8.93 8.65 15.54
N ALA A 21 8.11 8.67 14.50
CA ALA A 21 8.50 8.19 13.17
C ALA A 21 9.73 8.93 12.63
N GLN A 22 9.79 10.26 12.81
CA GLN A 22 10.95 11.07 12.42
C GLN A 22 12.22 10.67 13.19
N LYS A 23 12.12 10.51 14.51
CA LYS A 23 13.25 10.03 15.33
C LYS A 23 13.71 8.63 14.90
N ALA A 24 12.77 7.76 14.55
CA ALA A 24 13.09 6.43 14.06
C ALA A 24 13.84 6.46 12.73
N MET A 25 13.40 7.32 11.81
CA MET A 25 14.12 7.55 10.56
C MET A 25 15.55 8.07 10.82
N ASP A 26 15.71 9.02 11.73
CA ASP A 26 17.02 9.60 12.05
C ASP A 26 17.96 8.56 12.68
N ALA A 27 17.42 7.69 13.54
CA ALA A 27 18.16 6.57 14.11
C ALA A 27 18.52 5.49 13.07
N SER A 28 17.64 5.26 12.09
CA SER A 28 17.81 4.25 11.05
C SER A 28 18.65 4.71 9.85
N GLN A 29 19.16 5.95 9.83
CA GLN A 29 19.97 6.45 8.71
C GLN A 29 21.22 5.60 8.43
N LYS A 30 21.71 4.87 9.45
CA LYS A 30 22.86 3.97 9.34
C LYS A 30 22.46 2.51 9.06
N THR A 31 21.17 2.21 9.13
CA THR A 31 20.63 0.87 8.93
C THR A 31 20.44 0.62 7.44
N SER A 32 20.83 -0.57 6.98
CA SER A 32 20.64 -0.93 5.58
C SER A 32 19.15 -1.13 5.26
N PRO A 33 18.71 -0.90 4.00
CA PRO A 33 17.34 -1.20 3.59
C PRO A 33 16.92 -2.64 3.87
N ASP A 34 17.85 -3.60 3.78
CA ASP A 34 17.57 -5.02 4.01
C ASP A 34 17.33 -5.30 5.51
N GLU A 35 18.06 -4.64 6.40
CA GLU A 35 17.82 -4.72 7.85
C GLU A 35 16.47 -4.08 8.23
N ILE A 36 16.07 -2.99 7.56
CA ILE A 36 14.75 -2.36 7.74
C ILE A 36 13.63 -3.34 7.35
N VAL A 37 13.75 -3.96 6.19
CA VAL A 37 12.77 -4.96 5.73
C VAL A 37 12.79 -6.20 6.63
N ALA A 38 13.95 -6.63 7.12
CA ALA A 38 14.05 -7.77 8.02
C ALA A 38 13.36 -7.52 9.37
N GLY A 39 13.50 -6.33 9.96
CA GLY A 39 12.81 -5.98 11.20
C GLY A 39 11.29 -5.89 11.02
N ALA A 40 10.82 -5.34 9.89
CA ALA A 40 9.41 -5.37 9.53
C ALA A 40 8.84 -6.81 9.43
N HIS A 41 9.58 -7.75 8.84
CA HIS A 41 9.19 -9.16 8.83
C HIS A 41 9.26 -9.83 10.21
N LYS A 42 10.20 -9.41 11.07
CA LYS A 42 10.29 -9.89 12.45
C LYS A 42 9.03 -9.50 13.24
N LEU A 43 8.61 -8.23 13.14
CA LEU A 43 7.40 -7.74 13.79
C LEU A 43 6.15 -8.52 13.32
N LEU A 44 6.01 -8.75 12.01
CA LEU A 44 4.91 -9.56 11.47
C LEU A 44 4.88 -10.96 12.08
N LYS A 45 6.05 -11.59 12.24
CA LYS A 45 6.16 -12.93 12.84
C LYS A 45 5.84 -12.92 14.35
N GLU A 46 6.31 -11.92 15.08
CA GLU A 46 6.05 -11.76 16.52
C GLU A 46 4.54 -11.59 16.77
N VAL A 47 3.86 -10.83 15.92
CA VAL A 47 2.41 -10.65 15.97
C VAL A 47 1.68 -11.95 15.63
N GLU A 48 2.15 -12.69 14.61
CA GLU A 48 1.60 -14.01 14.25
C GLU A 48 1.64 -14.98 15.43
N ASP A 49 2.77 -15.04 16.13
CA ASP A 49 3.03 -15.93 17.28
C ASP A 49 2.40 -15.44 18.60
N SER A 50 1.90 -14.20 18.66
CA SER A 50 1.29 -13.60 19.86
C SER A 50 -0.22 -13.84 19.99
N ASP A 51 -0.81 -13.44 21.12
CA ASP A 51 -2.27 -13.36 21.32
C ASP A 51 -2.88 -12.03 20.79
N ALA A 52 -2.24 -11.39 19.82
CA ALA A 52 -2.75 -10.16 19.21
C ALA A 52 -4.16 -10.35 18.62
N THR A 53 -5.00 -9.34 18.80
CA THR A 53 -6.39 -9.33 18.32
C THR A 53 -6.45 -9.23 16.79
N ASP A 54 -7.55 -9.70 16.20
CA ASP A 54 -7.78 -9.64 14.75
C ASP A 54 -7.61 -8.23 14.17
N PHE A 55 -8.02 -7.21 14.95
CA PHE A 55 -7.87 -5.80 14.57
C PHE A 55 -6.40 -5.41 14.36
N ILE A 56 -5.52 -5.80 15.28
CA ILE A 56 -4.08 -5.54 15.21
C ILE A 56 -3.48 -6.28 14.01
N ARG A 57 -3.80 -7.57 13.86
CA ARG A 57 -3.32 -8.40 12.74
C ARG A 57 -3.70 -7.82 11.38
N GLU A 58 -4.94 -7.36 11.22
CA GLU A 58 -5.41 -6.75 9.97
C GLU A 58 -4.60 -5.50 9.60
N ARG A 59 -4.30 -4.64 10.60
CA ARG A 59 -3.53 -3.43 10.37
C ARG A 59 -2.07 -3.72 10.07
N LEU A 60 -1.43 -4.56 10.88
CA LEU A 60 -0.04 -4.93 10.67
C LEU A 60 0.17 -5.70 9.36
N GLY A 61 -0.86 -6.38 8.84
CA GLY A 61 -0.84 -6.97 7.50
C GLY A 61 -0.54 -5.98 6.36
N GLN A 62 -0.74 -4.66 6.53
CA GLN A 62 -0.30 -3.68 5.54
C GLN A 62 1.24 -3.61 5.42
N ILE A 63 2.00 -3.96 6.47
CA ILE A 63 3.46 -4.06 6.42
C ILE A 63 3.88 -5.02 5.31
N LYS A 64 3.20 -6.16 5.19
CA LYS A 64 3.47 -7.13 4.12
C LYS A 64 3.31 -6.52 2.73
N VAL A 65 2.28 -5.69 2.53
CA VAL A 65 2.09 -5.01 1.24
C VAL A 65 3.22 -4.03 0.96
N LEU A 66 3.70 -3.32 1.97
CA LEU A 66 4.82 -2.38 1.85
C LEU A 66 6.15 -3.11 1.54
N THR A 67 6.43 -4.23 2.20
CA THR A 67 7.64 -5.02 1.96
C THR A 67 7.59 -5.72 0.60
N ASP A 68 6.45 -6.31 0.23
CA ASP A 68 6.23 -6.91 -1.10
C ASP A 68 6.46 -5.86 -2.20
N MET A 69 5.90 -4.66 -2.03
CA MET A 69 6.05 -3.56 -2.97
C MET A 69 7.50 -3.07 -3.13
N LEU A 70 8.30 -3.15 -2.07
CA LEU A 70 9.74 -2.82 -2.10
C LEU A 70 10.59 -3.89 -2.78
N ALA A 71 10.18 -5.16 -2.68
CA ALA A 71 10.90 -6.32 -3.23
C ALA A 71 10.50 -6.64 -4.68
N ASP A 72 9.34 -6.17 -5.14
CA ASP A 72 8.81 -6.46 -6.46
C ASP A 72 9.56 -5.70 -7.57
N GLU A 73 10.56 -6.35 -8.15
CA GLU A 73 11.32 -5.82 -9.30
C GLU A 73 10.43 -5.52 -10.51
N GLY A 74 9.38 -6.32 -10.72
CA GLY A 74 8.42 -6.13 -11.81
C GLY A 74 7.59 -4.86 -11.64
N TRP A 75 7.31 -4.45 -10.39
CA TRP A 75 6.76 -3.13 -10.08
C TRP A 75 7.80 -2.01 -10.25
N GLY A 76 9.03 -2.25 -9.80
CA GLY A 76 10.17 -1.36 -10.00
C GLY A 76 9.94 0.03 -9.40
N MET A 77 9.65 0.09 -8.09
CA MET A 77 9.36 1.32 -7.37
C MET A 77 10.46 2.38 -7.55
N GLN A 78 10.05 3.62 -7.84
CA GLN A 78 10.97 4.75 -7.99
C GLN A 78 11.63 5.12 -6.66
N GLU A 79 12.84 5.69 -6.71
CA GLU A 79 13.65 5.98 -5.53
C GLU A 79 12.93 6.83 -4.48
N VAL A 80 12.13 7.81 -4.92
CA VAL A 80 11.32 8.67 -4.02
C VAL A 80 10.29 7.85 -3.25
N GLY A 81 9.56 6.96 -3.92
CA GLY A 81 8.61 6.06 -3.27
C GLY A 81 9.30 5.08 -2.34
N ARG A 82 10.44 4.51 -2.78
CA ARG A 82 11.25 3.58 -1.99
C ARG A 82 11.72 4.21 -0.69
N LYS A 83 12.21 5.45 -0.72
CA LYS A 83 12.62 6.20 0.48
C LYS A 83 11.46 6.37 1.46
N ARG A 84 10.28 6.78 0.98
CA ARG A 84 9.10 6.94 1.85
C ARG A 84 8.69 5.64 2.53
N VAL A 85 8.67 4.53 1.79
CA VAL A 85 8.32 3.22 2.36
C VAL A 85 9.39 2.74 3.35
N LEU A 86 10.68 2.91 3.05
CA LEU A 86 11.76 2.56 3.98
C LEU A 86 11.72 3.42 5.26
N THR A 87 11.44 4.72 5.14
CA THR A 87 11.22 5.61 6.28
C THR A 87 10.06 5.13 7.14
N ALA A 88 8.95 4.72 6.51
CA ALA A 88 7.80 4.17 7.21
C ALA A 88 8.16 2.87 7.97
N LEU A 89 8.90 1.97 7.33
CA LEU A 89 9.31 0.70 7.94
C LEU A 89 10.38 0.84 9.02
N ALA A 90 11.22 1.88 8.95
CA ALA A 90 12.28 2.13 9.92
C ALA A 90 11.76 2.32 11.35
N TYR A 91 10.52 2.78 11.51
CA TYR A 91 9.86 2.86 12.82
C TYR A 91 9.86 1.52 13.56
N PHE A 92 9.52 0.42 12.88
CA PHE A 92 9.39 -0.91 13.47
C PHE A 92 10.73 -1.57 13.84
N ASN A 93 11.84 -0.92 13.54
CA ASN A 93 13.17 -1.40 13.89
C ASN A 93 13.69 -0.80 15.21
N GLN A 94 12.91 0.06 15.87
CA GLN A 94 13.30 0.62 17.17
C GLN A 94 12.99 -0.36 18.30
N PRO A 95 13.87 -0.49 19.31
CA PRO A 95 13.68 -1.41 20.42
C PRO A 95 12.79 -0.87 21.55
N GLU A 96 12.28 0.36 21.45
CA GLU A 96 11.43 0.96 22.49
C GLU A 96 10.03 1.26 21.95
N ASP A 97 9.09 0.36 22.28
CA ASP A 97 7.67 0.51 21.97
C ASP A 97 6.96 1.39 23.01
N LEU A 98 5.90 2.08 22.60
CA LEU A 98 5.08 2.84 23.55
C LEU A 98 4.27 1.91 24.44
N ILE A 99 3.87 0.76 23.88
CA ILE A 99 3.13 -0.29 24.58
C ILE A 99 3.96 -1.56 24.48
N PRO A 100 4.40 -2.14 25.61
CA PRO A 100 5.15 -3.39 25.55
C PRO A 100 4.34 -4.52 24.90
N ASP A 101 4.94 -5.23 23.96
CA ASP A 101 4.33 -6.31 23.18
C ASP A 101 3.68 -7.43 24.01
N HIS A 102 4.24 -7.71 25.18
CA HIS A 102 3.77 -8.77 26.07
C HIS A 102 2.47 -8.43 26.80
N VAL A 103 1.94 -7.21 26.65
CA VAL A 103 0.68 -6.82 27.30
C VAL A 103 -0.50 -7.49 26.58
N PRO A 104 -1.27 -8.37 27.26
CA PRO A 104 -2.32 -9.15 26.60
C PRO A 104 -3.41 -8.28 25.96
N GLY A 105 -3.72 -8.56 24.69
CA GLY A 105 -4.82 -7.94 23.93
C GLY A 105 -4.58 -6.51 23.43
N ILE A 106 -3.60 -5.78 23.99
CA ILE A 106 -3.29 -4.39 23.62
C ILE A 106 -1.83 -4.14 23.22
N GLY A 107 -0.91 -5.09 23.43
CA GLY A 107 0.42 -5.04 22.83
C GLY A 107 0.31 -4.86 21.31
N PHE A 108 1.29 -4.17 20.70
CA PHE A 108 1.29 -3.78 19.28
C PHE A 108 0.17 -2.81 18.84
N LEU A 109 -0.64 -2.27 19.75
CA LEU A 109 -1.69 -1.32 19.38
C LEU A 109 -1.10 -0.02 18.82
N ASP A 110 0.01 0.45 19.39
CA ASP A 110 0.75 1.61 18.89
C ASP A 110 1.37 1.34 17.52
N ASP A 111 1.90 0.14 17.27
CA ASP A 111 2.34 -0.26 15.92
C ASP A 111 1.19 -0.27 14.93
N ALA A 112 0.03 -0.82 15.32
CA ALA A 112 -1.15 -0.84 14.47
C ALA A 112 -1.65 0.58 14.13
N ILE A 113 -1.59 1.51 15.10
CA ILE A 113 -1.86 2.93 14.87
C ILE A 113 -0.83 3.51 13.91
N MET A 114 0.46 3.25 14.12
CA MET A 114 1.53 3.78 13.28
C MET A 114 1.39 3.27 11.83
N VAL A 115 1.16 1.98 11.63
CA VAL A 115 0.91 1.38 10.31
C VAL A 115 -0.31 2.02 9.65
N GLU A 116 -1.41 2.25 10.38
CA GLU A 116 -2.59 2.91 9.82
C GLU A 116 -2.28 4.34 9.37
N LEU A 117 -1.53 5.12 10.16
CA LEU A 117 -1.13 6.49 9.80
C LEU A 117 -0.26 6.50 8.55
N LEU A 118 0.77 5.65 8.51
CA LEU A 118 1.68 5.53 7.37
C LEU A 118 0.97 5.01 6.11
N SER A 119 0.06 4.05 6.27
CA SER A 119 -0.73 3.51 5.16
C SER A 119 -1.69 4.53 4.56
N ARG A 120 -2.18 5.50 5.36
CA ARG A 120 -2.98 6.62 4.85
C ARG A 120 -2.15 7.59 4.03
N GLU A 121 -0.91 7.86 4.45
CA GLU A 121 0.01 8.72 3.71
C GLU A 121 0.46 8.07 2.39
N LEU A 122 0.75 6.76 2.43
CA LEU A 122 1.18 5.95 1.28
C LEU A 122 0.02 5.35 0.49
N LYS A 123 -1.22 5.80 0.75
CA LYS A 123 -2.42 5.21 0.14
C LYS A 123 -2.36 5.17 -1.39
N PRO A 124 -1.94 6.24 -2.10
CA PRO A 124 -1.84 6.19 -3.56
C PRO A 124 -0.86 5.14 -4.06
N GLU A 125 0.30 4.99 -3.41
CA GLU A 125 1.32 4.01 -3.73
C GLU A 125 0.81 2.58 -3.50
N ILE A 126 0.17 2.34 -2.36
CA ILE A 126 -0.41 1.04 -1.99
C ILE A 126 -1.53 0.64 -2.97
N GLU A 127 -2.44 1.57 -3.31
CA GLU A 127 -3.54 1.30 -4.26
C GLU A 127 -3.00 0.99 -5.65
N ALA A 128 -2.01 1.76 -6.14
CA ALA A 128 -1.40 1.52 -7.44
C ALA A 128 -0.68 0.15 -7.50
N TYR A 129 -0.03 -0.26 -6.42
CA TYR A 129 0.61 -1.57 -6.33
C TYR A 129 -0.43 -2.71 -6.29
N LYS A 130 -1.51 -2.56 -5.50
CA LYS A 130 -2.61 -3.54 -5.47
C LYS A 130 -3.26 -3.72 -6.84
N ASP A 131 -3.50 -2.64 -7.57
CA ASP A 131 -4.01 -2.68 -8.94
C ASP A 131 -3.07 -3.46 -9.88
N PHE A 132 -1.76 -3.24 -9.73
CA PHE A 132 -0.74 -3.94 -10.52
C PHE A 132 -0.74 -5.46 -10.22
N VAL A 133 -0.73 -5.84 -8.94
CA VAL A 133 -0.79 -7.25 -8.53
C VAL A 133 -2.06 -7.92 -9.06
N GLN A 134 -3.22 -7.27 -8.95
CA GLN A 134 -4.47 -7.79 -9.46
C GLN A 134 -4.46 -7.97 -10.99
N TYR A 135 -3.93 -7.00 -11.72
CA TYR A 135 -3.73 -7.13 -13.16
C TYR A 135 -2.84 -8.33 -13.48
N ARG A 136 -1.71 -8.44 -12.78
CA ARG A 136 -0.70 -9.48 -12.99
C ARG A 136 -1.29 -10.87 -12.81
N GLU A 137 -2.03 -11.11 -11.73
CA GLU A 137 -2.73 -12.39 -11.50
C GLU A 137 -3.78 -12.70 -12.56
N THR A 138 -4.58 -11.70 -12.94
CA THR A 138 -5.68 -11.88 -13.91
C THR A 138 -5.14 -12.18 -15.31
N GLU A 139 -4.13 -11.43 -15.72
CA GLU A 139 -3.55 -11.52 -17.06
C GLU A 139 -2.67 -12.76 -17.22
N ALA A 140 -1.93 -13.14 -16.17
CA ALA A 140 -1.20 -14.40 -16.12
C ALA A 140 -2.13 -15.60 -16.33
N ARG A 141 -3.26 -15.63 -15.61
CA ARG A 141 -4.29 -16.67 -15.80
C ARG A 141 -4.88 -16.68 -17.20
N ARG A 142 -5.10 -15.50 -17.81
CA ARG A 142 -5.63 -15.38 -19.18
C ARG A 142 -4.65 -15.89 -20.23
N LEU A 143 -3.35 -15.66 -20.03
CA LEU A 143 -2.29 -16.01 -20.96
C LEU A 143 -1.68 -17.39 -20.70
N GLY A 144 -2.01 -18.04 -19.58
CA GLY A 144 -1.39 -19.30 -19.15
C GLY A 144 0.09 -19.13 -18.80
N LYS A 145 0.46 -17.97 -18.26
CA LYS A 145 1.82 -17.59 -17.85
C LYS A 145 1.92 -17.52 -16.33
N GLU A 146 3.14 -17.54 -15.81
CA GLU A 146 3.37 -17.23 -14.41
C GLU A 146 3.20 -15.72 -14.14
N PRO A 147 2.59 -15.31 -13.01
CA PRO A 147 2.46 -13.90 -12.63
C PRO A 147 3.78 -13.13 -12.71
N ALA A 148 4.89 -13.74 -12.27
CA ALA A 148 6.22 -13.13 -12.26
C ALA A 148 6.75 -12.74 -13.67
N GLU A 149 6.17 -13.26 -14.75
CA GLU A 149 6.55 -12.88 -16.12
C GLU A 149 6.00 -11.52 -16.57
N LEU A 150 5.03 -10.95 -15.84
CA LEU A 150 4.37 -9.70 -16.21
C LEU A 150 4.86 -8.55 -15.33
N ASN A 151 5.27 -7.47 -15.98
CA ASN A 151 5.90 -6.32 -15.35
C ASN A 151 5.03 -5.06 -15.44
N ARG A 152 5.46 -4.00 -14.76
CA ARG A 152 4.79 -2.69 -14.80
C ARG A 152 4.63 -2.16 -16.23
N SER A 153 5.57 -2.44 -17.14
CA SER A 153 5.45 -2.06 -18.55
C SER A 153 4.22 -2.67 -19.21
N ASP A 154 3.96 -3.96 -18.98
CA ASP A 154 2.80 -4.67 -19.54
C ASP A 154 1.49 -4.08 -18.97
N TYR A 155 1.50 -3.81 -17.67
CA TYR A 155 0.40 -3.14 -16.98
C TYR A 155 0.08 -1.76 -17.58
N LEU A 156 1.10 -0.93 -17.84
CA LEU A 156 0.92 0.40 -18.44
C LEU A 156 0.34 0.30 -19.86
N VAL A 157 0.85 -0.62 -20.69
CA VAL A 157 0.33 -0.86 -22.04
C VAL A 157 -1.13 -1.32 -21.99
N ALA A 158 -1.46 -2.26 -21.10
CA ALA A 158 -2.83 -2.74 -20.91
C ALA A 158 -3.77 -1.61 -20.46
N ARG A 159 -3.32 -0.76 -19.53
CA ARG A 159 -4.08 0.39 -19.03
C ARG A 159 -4.32 1.43 -20.12
N GLU A 160 -3.32 1.70 -20.96
CA GLU A 160 -3.47 2.55 -22.15
C GLU A 160 -4.50 2.00 -23.14
N GLN A 161 -4.40 0.71 -23.49
CA GLN A 161 -5.34 0.06 -24.40
C GLN A 161 -6.78 0.08 -23.86
N ALA A 162 -6.96 -0.12 -22.55
CA ALA A 162 -8.26 -0.03 -21.89
C ALA A 162 -8.84 1.39 -21.98
N LEU A 163 -8.02 2.43 -21.76
CA LEU A 163 -8.41 3.83 -21.89
C LEU A 163 -8.83 4.16 -23.33
N LEU A 164 -8.02 3.79 -24.33
CA LEU A 164 -8.33 4.00 -25.74
C LEU A 164 -9.61 3.27 -26.16
N SER A 165 -9.81 2.04 -25.69
CA SER A 165 -11.01 1.24 -25.94
C SER A 165 -12.25 1.89 -25.33
N ARG A 166 -12.15 2.40 -24.09
CA ARG A 166 -13.23 3.16 -23.43
C ARG A 166 -13.58 4.43 -24.20
N MET A 167 -12.59 5.19 -24.68
CA MET A 167 -12.79 6.37 -25.51
C MET A 167 -13.53 6.03 -26.81
N ARG A 168 -13.11 4.98 -27.52
CA ARG A 168 -13.76 4.50 -28.75
C ARG A 168 -15.21 4.08 -28.50
N ARG A 169 -15.48 3.35 -27.41
CA ARG A 169 -16.84 2.97 -27.00
C ARG A 169 -17.72 4.19 -26.75
N ARG A 170 -17.25 5.17 -25.97
CA ARG A 170 -17.99 6.41 -25.67
C ARG A 170 -18.34 7.22 -26.93
N ARG A 171 -17.43 7.29 -27.92
CA ARG A 171 -17.70 7.94 -29.21
C ARG A 171 -18.81 7.26 -30.00
N ARG A 172 -18.92 5.92 -29.91
CA ARG A 172 -19.97 5.15 -30.60
C ARG A 172 -21.33 5.31 -29.92
N THR A 173 -21.41 5.22 -28.59
CA THR A 173 -22.67 5.40 -27.86
C THR A 173 -23.18 6.85 -27.87
N GLY A 174 -22.29 7.85 -27.83
CA GLY A 174 -22.68 9.26 -27.95
C GLY A 174 -23.26 9.65 -29.31
N ARG A 175 -23.13 8.80 -30.34
CA ARG A 175 -23.67 9.02 -31.70
C ARG A 175 -24.99 8.28 -31.94
N GLY A 176 -25.41 7.39 -31.04
CA GLY A 176 -26.58 6.51 -31.23
C GLY A 176 -27.83 6.85 -30.40
N GLY A 177 -27.81 7.91 -29.58
CA GLY A 177 -28.85 8.18 -28.56
C GLY A 177 -29.66 9.47 -28.69
N GLY A 178 -29.51 10.25 -29.77
CA GLY A 178 -30.27 11.50 -29.94
C GLY A 178 -30.46 11.83 -31.41
N GLY A 179 -31.70 11.84 -31.86
CA GLY A 179 -32.05 12.19 -33.23
C GLY A 179 -31.50 13.56 -33.63
N GLY A 180 -31.01 13.65 -34.87
CA GLY A 180 -31.04 14.89 -35.64
C GLY A 180 -30.21 16.07 -35.12
N ALA A 181 -28.92 15.89 -34.83
CA ALA A 181 -27.99 17.02 -34.84
C ALA A 181 -26.68 16.60 -35.51
N LYS A 182 -26.44 17.09 -36.73
CA LYS A 182 -25.13 16.98 -37.39
C LYS A 182 -24.10 17.68 -36.49
N SER A 183 -23.07 16.94 -36.08
CA SER A 183 -21.92 17.54 -35.39
C SER A 183 -21.25 18.57 -36.33
N PRO A 184 -20.98 19.79 -35.88
CA PRO A 184 -20.36 20.83 -36.72
C PRO A 184 -18.88 20.58 -37.05
N PHE A 185 -18.28 19.50 -36.53
CA PHE A 185 -16.86 19.16 -36.72
C PHE A 185 -16.62 17.89 -37.55
N SER A 186 -17.53 17.53 -38.47
CA SER A 186 -17.27 16.43 -39.43
C SER A 186 -16.30 16.81 -40.55
N LEU A 187 -15.41 17.78 -40.32
CA LEU A 187 -14.40 18.23 -41.28
C LEU A 187 -13.05 17.62 -40.91
N PHE A 188 -12.94 16.29 -41.08
CA PHE A 188 -11.78 15.54 -41.54
C PHE A 188 -12.27 14.14 -41.93
#